data_AF-A0A3C1A7J2-F1
#
_entry.id   AF-A0A3C1A7J2-F1
#
_cell.length_a   1.000
_cell.length_b   1.000
_cell.length_c   1.000
_cell.angle_alpha   90.00
_cell.angle_beta   90.00
_cell.angle_gamma   90.00
#
_symmetry.space_group_name_H-M   'P 1'
#
loop_
_entity.id
_entity.type
_entity.pdbx_description
1 polymer ?
#
loop_
_entity_poly.entity_id
_entity_poly.type
_entity_poly.pdbx_seq_one_letter_code
_entity_poly.pdbx_strand_id
1 'polypeptide(L)' 'GSAFDLAIAAGILASSEQIPAESLAGKVLIGELSLDGEVRPVPGTMAMAASLREQGQEEAVLIVPSLV' A
#
# COMPACT_ATOMS: atom_id res chain seq x y z
N GLY A 1 -5.26 -4.71 11.27
CA GLY A 1 -4.67 -3.51 11.89
C GLY A 1 -4.69 -2.38 10.89
N SER A 2 -4.60 -1.13 11.36
CA SER A 2 -4.66 0.12 10.57
C SER A 2 -3.74 0.16 9.34
N ALA A 3 -2.66 -0.63 9.34
CA ALA A 3 -1.72 -0.77 8.23
C ALA A 3 -2.33 -1.16 6.88
N PHE A 4 -3.54 -1.74 6.89
CA PHE A 4 -4.26 -2.18 5.68
C PHE A 4 -5.29 -1.16 5.18
N ASP A 5 -5.53 -0.07 5.92
CA ASP A 5 -6.59 0.90 5.59
C ASP A 5 -6.35 1.51 4.21
N LEU A 6 -5.09 1.80 3.86
CA LEU A 6 -4.71 2.28 2.53
C LEU A 6 -5.03 1.27 1.42
N ALA A 7 -4.70 -0.01 1.64
CA ALA A 7 -4.95 -1.06 0.65
C ALA A 7 -6.46 -1.27 0.43
N ILE A 8 -7.24 -1.23 1.51
CA ILE A 8 -8.70 -1.33 1.47
C ILE A 8 -9.29 -0.15 0.71
N ALA A 9 -8.88 1.09 1.03
CA ALA A 9 -9.34 2.28 0.35
C ALA A 9 -9.03 2.25 -1.15
N ALA A 10 -7.81 1.86 -1.53
CA ALA A 10 -7.44 1.70 -2.93
C ALA A 10 -8.29 0.64 -3.65
N GLY A 11 -8.56 -0.50 -3.01
CA GLY A 11 -9.46 -1.53 -3.54
C GLY A 11 -10.87 -1.02 -3.77
N ILE A 12 -11.41 -0.22 -2.84
CA ILE A 12 -12.72 0.42 -2.98
C ILE A 12 -12.72 1.40 -4.17
N LEU A 13 -11.70 2.25 -4.28
CA LEU A 13 -11.56 3.20 -5.39
C LEU A 13 -11.50 2.49 -6.75
N ALA A 14 -10.74 1.38 -6.84
CA ALA A 14 -10.67 0.58 -8.06
C ALA A 14 -12.01 -0.09 -8.38
N SER A 15 -12.68 -0.68 -7.38
CA SER A 15 -13.98 -1.35 -7.56
C SER A 15 -15.11 -0.39 -7.95
N SER A 16 -14.97 0.89 -7.58
CA SER A 16 -15.90 1.96 -7.93
C SER A 16 -15.50 2.73 -9.18
N GLU A 17 -14.51 2.23 -9.94
CA GLU A 17 -14.03 2.81 -11.19
C GLU A 17 -13.48 4.25 -11.06
N GLN A 18 -13.16 4.69 -9.84
CA GLN A 18 -12.55 6.00 -9.61
C GLN A 18 -11.06 6.03 -9.97
N ILE A 19 -10.42 4.87 -9.95
CA ILE A 19 -9.06 4.64 -10.47
C ILE A 19 -9.03 3.36 -11.32
N PRO A 20 -8.15 3.26 -12.32
CA PRO A 20 -7.97 2.02 -13.09
C PRO A 20 -7.51 0.87 -12.20
N ALA A 21 -8.11 -0.31 -12.32
CA ALA A 21 -7.73 -1.48 -11.52
C ALA A 21 -6.29 -1.93 -11.81
N GLU A 22 -5.85 -1.77 -13.05
CA GLU A 22 -4.49 -2.08 -13.52
C GLU A 22 -3.45 -1.21 -12.82
N SER A 23 -3.86 -0.04 -12.30
CA SER A 23 -2.97 0.82 -11.52
C SER A 23 -2.56 0.19 -10.18
N LEU A 24 -3.24 -0.87 -9.71
CA LEU A 24 -2.91 -1.60 -8.48
C LEU A 24 -2.17 -2.91 -8.73
N ALA A 25 -2.06 -3.35 -9.99
CA ALA A 25 -1.43 -4.63 -10.33
C ALA A 25 0.06 -4.64 -9.93
N GLY A 26 0.49 -5.70 -9.25
CA GLY A 26 1.88 -5.86 -8.80
C GLY A 26 2.32 -4.89 -7.71
N LYS A 27 1.38 -4.21 -7.02
CA LYS A 27 1.71 -3.24 -5.97
C LYS A 27 1.29 -3.75 -4.60
N VAL A 28 2.13 -3.48 -3.62
CA VAL A 28 1.85 -3.69 -2.20
C VAL A 28 1.68 -2.32 -1.56
N LEU A 29 0.49 -2.05 -1.05
CA LEU A 29 0.12 -0.79 -0.41
C LEU A 29 0.20 -0.97 1.10
N ILE A 30 1.07 -0.21 1.77
CA ILE A 30 1.19 -0.23 3.23
C ILE A 30 1.14 1.20 3.76
N GLY A 31 0.16 1.46 4.62
CA GLY A 31 -0.06 2.79 5.19
C GLY A 31 -1.29 2.80 6.08
N GLU A 32 -1.24 3.62 7.13
CA GLU A 32 -2.45 3.97 7.86
C GLU A 32 -3.13 5.14 7.13
N LEU A 33 -4.45 5.09 7.00
CA LEU A 33 -5.24 6.14 6.35
C LEU A 33 -6.15 6.79 7.40
N SER A 34 -6.00 8.08 7.62
CA SER A 34 -6.91 8.85 8.48
C SER A 34 -8.15 9.31 7.69
N LEU A 35 -9.18 9.71 8.42
CA LEU A 35 -10.46 10.15 7.82
C LEU A 35 -10.37 11.46 7.04
N ASP A 36 -9.34 12.27 7.30
CA ASP A 36 -9.01 13.48 6.52
C ASP A 36 -8.18 13.16 5.26
N GLY A 37 -7.84 11.90 5.03
CA GLY A 37 -7.13 11.43 3.84
C GLY A 37 -5.61 11.45 3.97
N GLU A 38 -5.04 11.81 5.13
CA GLU A 38 -3.60 11.68 5.33
C GLU A 38 -3.17 10.21 5.38
N VAL A 39 -2.04 9.91 4.74
CA VAL A 39 -1.42 8.58 4.76
C VAL A 39 -0.21 8.61 5.65
N ARG A 40 -0.23 7.81 6.73
CA ARG A 40 0.84 7.77 7.73
C ARG A 40 1.70 6.51 7.55
N PRO A 41 3.04 6.64 7.72
CA PRO A 41 3.95 5.51 7.60
C PRO A 41 3.71 4.52 8.73
N VAL A 42 3.92 3.24 8.43
CA VAL A 42 3.74 2.15 9.39
C VAL A 42 5.10 1.58 9.78
N PRO A 43 5.38 1.28 11.05
CA PRO A 43 6.65 0.66 11.43
C PRO A 43 6.91 -0.67 10.70
N GLY A 44 8.18 -0.95 10.39
CA GLY A 44 8.60 -2.23 9.81
C GLY A 44 8.57 -2.29 8.28
N THR A 45 8.31 -1.19 7.57
CA THR A 45 8.27 -1.13 6.10
C THR A 45 9.51 -1.70 5.42
N MET A 46 10.70 -1.44 5.96
CA MET A 46 11.96 -2.00 5.44
C MET A 46 12.03 -3.52 5.59
N ALA A 47 11.52 -4.07 6.71
CA ALA A 47 11.46 -5.51 6.93
C ALA A 47 10.42 -6.17 6.01
N MET A 48 9.30 -5.49 5.73
CA MET A 48 8.32 -5.95 4.75
C MET A 48 8.92 -5.98 3.33
N ALA A 49 9.64 -4.92 2.93
CA ALA A 49 10.34 -4.89 1.65
C ALA A 49 11.36 -6.04 1.52
N ALA A 50 12.13 -6.31 2.57
CA ALA A 50 13.06 -7.45 2.60
C ALA A 50 12.32 -8.79 2.46
N SER A 51 11.19 -8.96 3.16
CA SER A 51 10.39 -10.18 3.09
C SER A 51 9.76 -10.41 1.70
N LEU A 52 9.29 -9.35 1.04
CA LEU A 52 8.78 -9.43 -0.34
C LEU A 52 9.86 -9.95 -1.29
N ARG A 53 11.09 -9.46 -1.15
CA ARG A 53 12.23 -9.94 -1.92
C ARG A 53 12.56 -11.41 -1.64
N GLU A 54 12.58 -11.82 -0.37
CA GLU A 54 12.85 -13.22 0.02
C GLU A 54 11.79 -14.21 -0.50
N GLN A 55 10.55 -13.76 -0.65
CA GLN A 55 9.45 -14.56 -1.18
C GLN A 55 9.40 -14.60 -2.72
N GLY A 56 10.41 -14.04 -3.40
CA GLY A 56 10.48 -14.00 -4.87
C GLY A 56 9.49 -13.02 -5.49
N GLN A 57 8.95 -12.06 -4.72
CA GLN A 57 8.11 -10.98 -5.24
C GLN A 57 8.97 -9.79 -5.68
N GLU A 58 9.96 -10.03 -6.52
CA GLU A 58 10.95 -9.01 -6.92
C GLU A 58 10.34 -7.89 -7.78
N GLU A 59 9.20 -8.14 -8.41
CA GLU A 59 8.44 -7.16 -9.19
C GLU A 59 7.45 -6.35 -8.34
N ALA A 60 7.26 -6.70 -7.07
CA ALA A 60 6.30 -6.03 -6.20
C ALA A 60 6.80 -4.63 -5.81
N VAL A 61 6.00 -3.60 -6.15
CA VAL A 61 6.29 -2.22 -5.74
C VAL A 61 5.63 -1.94 -4.40
N LEU A 62 6.45 -1.74 -3.36
CA LEU A 62 5.97 -1.31 -2.05
C LEU A 62 5.79 0.21 -2.02
N ILE A 63 4.55 0.68 -1.89
CA ILE A 63 4.23 2.11 -1.76
C ILE A 63 4.15 2.47 -0.29
N VAL A 64 4.88 3.52 0.08
CA VAL A 64 5.04 3.98 1.46
C VAL A 64 4.88 5.50 1.47
N PRO A 65 4.15 6.09 2.43
CA PRO A 65 4.04 7.54 2.52
C PRO A 65 5.39 8.18 2.88
N SER A 66 5.61 9.38 2.34
CA SER A 66 6.82 10.15 2.59
C SER A 66 6.94 10.56 4.06
N LEU A 67 8.14 10.48 4.62
CA LEU A 67 8.50 11.01 5.93
C LEU A 67 8.82 12.51 5.78
N VAL A 68 7.81 13.34 5.47
CA VAL A 68 7.94 14.80 5.52
C VAL A 68 7.26 15.36 6.76
#